data_AF-A0AAU6DWL3-F1
#
_entry.id   AF-A0AAU6DWL3-F1
#
_cell.length_a   1.000
_cell.length_b   1.000
_cell.length_c   1.000
_cell.angle_alpha   90.00
_cell.angle_beta   90.00
_cell.angle_gamma   90.00
#
_symmetry.space_group_name_H-M   'P 1'
#
loop_
_entity.id
_entity.type
_entity.pdbx_description
1 polymer ?
#
loop_
_entity_poly.entity_id
_entity_poly.type
_entity_poly.pdbx_seq_one_letter_code
_entity_poly.pdbx_strand_id
1 'polypeptide(L)'
;MNESEIQTGFTVDRAAAAMWDVPELEDRARALAAISLIADKHNDLGYEYVPSGCPHGSGAVLTGYSESRWVQVHFHGDAGAVVFLWDIDAEVLLPHEEGEAAAEWRTVFAQVPDSLRSCLWNDLSKSPFEDTGVDLPYITAVMWRLPGDTAWQTPDSSSDESVTPVEGWIDYDRAESVLADLIAPSPATVMFDDALGVERSSFAIADAVRQVLALRPLTEDIVRTLNPERRLADVADAITAIGYRPAHPYTAPPLDRGVGEGTALVTVPDFRSFTVKHFLLEPDGQGFHRILVHHSGKALEAAGTTSGAGVVQSEPHDRDGQKFLIQVYRDNAFHDCGRIPGFSDEYDDGQDACVETGTVYRIIAKESGLALQAGAYEGAPVQLAPPHDAAITQRFRRGDLYGYGLWMFLTPEDIHNMIGFQQ
;
A
#
# COMPACT_ATOMS: atom_id res chain seq x y z
N MET A 1 7.21 18.50 -17.22
CA MET A 1 6.37 17.39 -17.73
C MET A 1 4.94 17.88 -17.67
N ASN A 2 4.24 17.86 -18.80
CA ASN A 2 2.88 18.39 -18.91
C ASN A 2 1.87 17.38 -18.33
N GLU A 3 0.83 17.88 -17.65
CA GLU A 3 -0.25 17.12 -17.02
C GLU A 3 -1.02 16.17 -17.97
N SER A 4 -0.87 16.32 -19.29
CA SER A 4 -1.57 15.51 -20.30
C SER A 4 -0.86 14.20 -20.67
N GLU A 5 0.40 13.97 -20.27
CA GLU A 5 1.17 12.78 -20.67
C GLU A 5 1.14 11.64 -19.62
N ILE A 6 0.54 11.84 -18.44
CA ILE A 6 0.58 10.85 -17.33
C ILE A 6 -0.68 9.95 -17.29
N GLN A 7 -1.70 10.19 -18.12
CA GLN A 7 -3.05 9.65 -17.89
C GLN A 7 -3.64 8.75 -19.00
N THR A 8 -2.83 8.17 -19.88
CA THR A 8 -3.35 7.34 -20.99
C THR A 8 -2.69 5.96 -21.18
N GLY A 9 -1.87 5.50 -20.23
CA GLY A 9 -1.25 4.17 -20.28
C GLY A 9 -1.96 3.16 -19.38
N PHE A 10 -1.89 1.87 -19.72
CA PHE A 10 -2.32 0.80 -18.82
C PHE A 10 -1.56 0.89 -17.48
N THR A 11 -2.24 0.63 -16.38
CA THR A 11 -1.59 0.66 -15.06
C THR A 11 -0.58 -0.47 -14.90
N VAL A 12 -0.65 -1.53 -15.71
CA VAL A 12 0.36 -2.60 -15.76
C VAL A 12 1.72 -2.08 -16.22
N ASP A 13 1.77 -1.10 -17.13
CA ASP A 13 3.04 -0.50 -17.56
C ASP A 13 3.67 0.32 -16.43
N ARG A 14 2.82 1.04 -15.67
CA ARG A 14 3.25 1.77 -14.47
C ARG A 14 3.70 0.82 -13.37
N ALA A 15 2.99 -0.28 -13.18
CA ALA A 15 3.37 -1.34 -12.26
C ALA A 15 4.71 -1.98 -12.65
N ALA A 16 4.88 -2.32 -13.93
CA ALA A 16 6.12 -2.88 -14.47
C ALA A 16 7.31 -1.93 -14.29
N ALA A 17 7.11 -0.63 -14.53
CA ALA A 17 8.14 0.39 -14.32
C ALA A 17 8.53 0.58 -12.84
N ALA A 18 7.59 0.34 -11.92
CA ALA A 18 7.81 0.47 -10.48
C ALA A 18 8.26 -0.84 -9.80
N MET A 19 8.16 -1.98 -10.50
CA MET A 19 8.43 -3.29 -9.93
C MET A 19 9.92 -3.54 -9.74
N TRP A 20 10.25 -4.22 -8.65
CA TRP A 20 11.61 -4.56 -8.25
C TRP A 20 12.25 -5.60 -9.15
N ASP A 21 13.59 -5.72 -9.11
CA ASP A 21 14.25 -6.87 -9.74
C ASP A 21 13.83 -8.19 -9.07
N VAL A 22 13.98 -9.28 -9.81
CA VAL A 22 13.43 -10.60 -9.46
C VAL A 22 13.89 -11.07 -8.07
N PRO A 23 15.19 -10.97 -7.69
CA PRO A 23 15.63 -11.36 -6.35
C PRO A 23 14.97 -10.54 -5.23
N GLU A 24 14.90 -9.22 -5.38
CA GLU A 24 14.30 -8.31 -4.41
C GLU A 24 12.77 -8.47 -4.34
N LEU A 25 12.13 -8.83 -5.44
CA LEU A 25 10.71 -9.18 -5.46
C LEU A 25 10.45 -10.51 -4.74
N GLU A 26 11.32 -11.51 -4.93
CA GLU A 26 11.22 -12.81 -4.27
C GLU A 26 11.37 -12.70 -2.74
N ASP A 27 12.33 -11.88 -2.29
CA ASP A 27 12.53 -11.56 -0.89
C ASP A 27 11.30 -10.89 -0.24
N ARG A 28 10.63 -9.99 -0.98
CA ARG A 28 9.35 -9.41 -0.55
C ARG A 28 8.22 -10.42 -0.51
N ALA A 29 8.10 -11.25 -1.53
CA ALA A 29 7.10 -12.32 -1.59
C ALA A 29 7.19 -13.23 -0.37
N ARG A 30 8.41 -13.61 0.04
CA ARG A 30 8.65 -14.37 1.27
C ARG A 30 8.26 -13.61 2.53
N ALA A 31 8.51 -12.31 2.60
CA ALA A 31 8.10 -11.48 3.73
C ALA A 31 6.58 -11.38 3.87
N LEU A 32 5.86 -11.18 2.76
CA LEU A 32 4.40 -11.15 2.73
C LEU A 32 3.78 -12.49 3.16
N ALA A 33 4.32 -13.60 2.67
CA ALA A 33 3.89 -14.94 3.08
C ALA A 33 4.22 -15.22 4.56
N ALA A 34 5.36 -14.75 5.07
CA ALA A 34 5.70 -14.86 6.49
C ALA A 34 4.71 -14.09 7.38
N ILE A 35 4.30 -12.88 6.98
CA ILE A 35 3.30 -12.08 7.68
C ILE A 35 1.95 -12.82 7.71
N SER A 36 1.49 -13.30 6.55
CA SER A 36 0.21 -14.03 6.41
C SER A 36 0.20 -15.33 7.22
N LEU A 37 1.33 -16.06 7.22
CA LEU A 37 1.51 -17.26 8.05
C LEU A 37 1.43 -16.92 9.54
N ILE A 38 2.13 -15.87 10.01
CA ILE A 38 2.10 -15.48 11.43
C ILE A 38 0.70 -15.03 11.85
N ALA A 39 0.00 -14.31 10.99
CA ALA A 39 -1.37 -13.86 11.28
C ALA A 39 -2.42 -14.97 11.27
N ASP A 40 -2.04 -16.20 10.85
CA ASP A 40 -2.93 -17.35 10.65
C ASP A 40 -3.96 -17.19 9.53
N LYS A 41 -3.50 -16.65 8.41
CA LYS A 41 -4.34 -16.24 7.28
C LYS A 41 -3.86 -16.87 5.99
N HIS A 42 -3.50 -18.14 6.12
CA HIS A 42 -3.11 -18.97 5.00
C HIS A 42 -4.39 -19.47 4.32
N ASN A 43 -4.46 -19.28 3.00
CA ASN A 43 -5.56 -19.62 2.10
C ASN A 43 -6.82 -18.74 2.22
N ASP A 44 -7.34 -18.34 1.06
CA ASP A 44 -8.53 -17.53 0.78
C ASP A 44 -8.53 -16.06 1.27
N LEU A 45 -7.58 -15.64 2.11
CA LEU A 45 -7.47 -14.26 2.61
C LEU A 45 -6.00 -13.92 2.97
N GLY A 46 -5.06 -14.00 2.03
CA GLY A 46 -3.65 -13.68 2.33
C GLY A 46 -2.64 -14.21 1.32
N TYR A 47 -1.34 -14.08 1.66
CA TYR A 47 -0.24 -14.52 0.81
C TYR A 47 0.30 -15.90 1.18
N GLU A 48 0.47 -16.76 0.19
CA GLU A 48 1.11 -18.06 0.29
C GLU A 48 2.33 -18.12 -0.64
N TYR A 49 3.46 -18.61 -0.13
CA TYR A 49 4.68 -18.80 -0.93
C TYR A 49 5.13 -20.27 -0.85
N VAL A 50 5.04 -20.97 -1.97
CA VAL A 50 5.28 -22.41 -2.06
C VAL A 50 6.27 -22.76 -3.17
N PRO A 51 7.00 -23.88 -3.09
CA PRO A 51 7.82 -24.37 -4.19
C PRO A 51 6.98 -24.52 -5.48
N SER A 52 7.50 -24.04 -6.61
CA SER A 52 6.87 -24.24 -7.90
C SER A 52 7.22 -25.64 -8.41
N GLY A 53 6.27 -26.25 -9.12
CA GLY A 53 6.49 -27.51 -9.81
C GLY A 53 7.28 -27.36 -11.12
N CYS A 54 7.94 -26.23 -11.41
CA CYS A 54 8.47 -25.94 -12.74
C CYS A 54 9.47 -27.02 -13.23
N PRO A 55 9.41 -27.45 -14.51
CA PRO A 55 10.35 -28.42 -15.09
C PRO A 55 11.81 -27.94 -15.15
N HIS A 56 12.05 -26.64 -15.13
CA HIS A 56 13.36 -26.02 -15.28
C HIS A 56 14.20 -25.94 -14.00
N GLY A 57 13.68 -26.42 -12.87
CA GLY A 57 14.44 -26.52 -11.61
C GLY A 57 13.67 -26.05 -10.40
N SER A 58 14.39 -25.74 -9.32
CA SER A 58 13.79 -25.15 -8.12
C SER A 58 13.23 -23.76 -8.45
N GLY A 59 11.93 -23.59 -8.26
CA GLY A 59 11.29 -22.28 -8.29
C GLY A 59 10.27 -22.16 -7.17
N ALA A 60 9.53 -21.07 -7.17
CA ALA A 60 8.48 -20.80 -6.19
C ALA A 60 7.33 -20.03 -6.82
N VAL A 61 6.17 -20.08 -6.19
CA VAL A 61 5.00 -19.28 -6.55
C VAL A 61 4.53 -18.55 -5.30
N LEU A 62 4.40 -17.23 -5.41
CA LEU A 62 3.59 -16.45 -4.49
C LEU A 62 2.17 -16.41 -5.03
N THR A 63 1.19 -16.73 -4.19
CA THR A 63 -0.23 -16.54 -4.46
C THR A 63 -0.79 -15.55 -3.44
N GLY A 64 -1.58 -14.59 -3.90
CA GLY A 64 -2.41 -13.73 -3.06
C GLY A 64 -3.84 -13.76 -3.56
N TYR A 65 -4.81 -13.86 -2.66
CA TYR A 65 -6.23 -13.95 -3.02
C TYR A 65 -7.10 -13.15 -2.05
N SER A 66 -8.11 -12.50 -2.61
CA SER A 66 -9.27 -11.92 -1.93
C SER A 66 -10.52 -12.20 -2.77
N GLU A 67 -11.72 -11.97 -2.22
CA GLU A 67 -12.99 -12.20 -2.94
C GLU A 67 -13.08 -11.44 -4.28
N SER A 68 -12.36 -10.32 -4.41
CA SER A 68 -12.45 -9.41 -5.56
C SER A 68 -11.18 -9.35 -6.42
N ARG A 69 -10.07 -9.93 -5.96
CA ARG A 69 -8.75 -9.81 -6.61
C ARG A 69 -7.88 -11.02 -6.33
N TRP A 70 -7.05 -11.40 -7.30
CA TRP A 70 -5.98 -12.37 -7.05
C TRP A 70 -4.71 -11.99 -7.81
N VAL A 71 -3.58 -12.44 -7.28
CA VAL A 71 -2.25 -12.24 -7.86
C VAL A 71 -1.45 -13.53 -7.73
N GLN A 72 -0.68 -13.86 -8.78
CA GLN A 72 0.35 -14.88 -8.71
C GLN A 72 1.66 -14.36 -9.26
N VAL A 73 2.75 -14.61 -8.52
CA VAL A 73 4.12 -14.33 -8.98
C VAL A 73 4.87 -15.64 -9.02
N HIS A 74 5.28 -16.03 -10.21
CA HIS A 74 6.03 -17.25 -10.44
C HIS A 74 7.51 -16.92 -10.60
N PHE A 75 8.35 -17.50 -9.73
CA PHE A 75 9.80 -17.39 -9.73
C PHE A 75 10.39 -18.68 -10.30
N HIS A 76 11.20 -18.56 -11.34
CA HIS A 76 11.75 -19.71 -12.09
C HIS A 76 13.28 -19.71 -12.13
N GLY A 77 13.93 -19.21 -11.07
CA GLY A 77 15.39 -19.17 -10.96
C GLY A 77 16.02 -18.51 -12.18
N ASP A 78 16.88 -19.25 -12.88
CA ASP A 78 17.61 -18.77 -14.06
C ASP A 78 16.72 -18.49 -15.29
N ALA A 79 15.43 -18.82 -15.28
CA ALA A 79 14.51 -18.48 -16.35
C ALA A 79 13.86 -17.09 -16.20
N GLY A 80 13.92 -16.50 -15.00
CA GLY A 80 13.28 -15.22 -14.68
C GLY A 80 11.99 -15.36 -13.87
N ALA A 81 11.08 -14.40 -14.01
CA ALA A 81 9.80 -14.38 -13.30
C ALA A 81 8.65 -13.87 -14.17
N VAL A 82 7.43 -14.25 -13.78
CA VAL A 82 6.19 -13.80 -14.43
C VAL A 82 5.10 -13.55 -13.38
N VAL A 83 4.30 -12.51 -13.61
CA VAL A 83 3.21 -12.07 -12.74
C VAL A 83 1.89 -12.16 -13.50
N PHE A 84 0.87 -12.70 -12.84
CA PHE A 84 -0.52 -12.67 -13.27
C PHE A 84 -1.36 -12.00 -12.22
N LEU A 85 -2.37 -11.23 -12.64
CA LEU A 85 -3.35 -10.69 -11.72
C LEU A 85 -4.73 -10.59 -12.33
N TRP A 86 -5.71 -10.52 -11.45
CA TRP A 86 -7.10 -10.24 -11.75
C TRP A 86 -7.69 -9.26 -10.73
N ASP A 87 -8.55 -8.39 -11.21
CA ASP A 87 -9.39 -7.51 -10.41
C ASP A 87 -10.82 -7.54 -10.96
N ILE A 88 -11.80 -7.76 -10.10
CA ILE A 88 -13.23 -7.75 -10.46
C ILE A 88 -13.70 -6.36 -10.92
N ASP A 89 -13.07 -5.30 -10.42
CA ASP A 89 -13.39 -3.91 -10.76
C ASP A 89 -12.63 -3.42 -11.99
N ALA A 90 -11.73 -4.23 -12.54
CA ALA A 90 -11.10 -3.90 -13.80
C ALA A 90 -12.15 -3.99 -14.91
N GLU A 91 -12.34 -2.88 -15.61
CA GLU A 91 -13.07 -2.89 -16.87
C GLU A 91 -12.23 -3.67 -17.87
N VAL A 92 -12.51 -4.98 -17.98
CA VAL A 92 -11.83 -5.91 -18.87
C VAL A 92 -11.72 -5.25 -20.24
N LEU A 93 -10.51 -5.25 -20.81
CA LEU A 93 -10.25 -4.75 -22.17
C LEU A 93 -11.07 -5.45 -23.27
N LEU A 94 -11.88 -6.46 -22.94
CA LEU A 94 -12.39 -7.43 -23.89
C LEU A 94 -13.89 -7.68 -23.65
N PRO A 95 -14.67 -7.87 -24.74
CA PRO A 95 -16.12 -7.99 -24.67
C PRO A 95 -16.57 -9.19 -23.83
N HIS A 96 -17.69 -9.03 -23.13
CA HIS A 96 -18.33 -10.03 -22.27
C HIS A 96 -18.76 -11.34 -22.97
N GLU A 97 -18.46 -11.52 -24.26
CA GLU A 97 -18.69 -12.79 -24.95
C GLU A 97 -17.49 -13.72 -24.71
N GLU A 98 -17.70 -14.79 -23.93
CA GLU A 98 -16.70 -15.77 -23.47
C GLU A 98 -15.74 -16.29 -24.57
N GLY A 99 -16.11 -16.20 -25.85
CA GLY A 99 -15.30 -16.65 -26.99
C GLY A 99 -14.25 -15.65 -27.49
N GLU A 100 -14.52 -14.34 -27.45
CA GLU A 100 -13.62 -13.32 -28.01
C GLU A 100 -12.50 -12.96 -27.03
N ALA A 101 -12.83 -12.78 -25.74
CA ALA A 101 -11.86 -12.55 -24.68
C ALA A 101 -10.81 -13.67 -24.57
N ALA A 102 -11.21 -14.91 -24.87
CA ALA A 102 -10.32 -16.06 -24.90
C ALA A 102 -9.32 -16.05 -26.08
N ALA A 103 -9.64 -15.41 -27.21
CA ALA A 103 -8.72 -15.22 -28.32
C ALA A 103 -7.74 -14.06 -28.05
N GLU A 104 -8.27 -12.99 -27.44
CA GLU A 104 -7.57 -11.90 -26.75
C GLU A 104 -6.35 -12.38 -25.95
N TRP A 105 -6.67 -13.11 -24.88
CA TRP A 105 -5.68 -13.61 -23.94
C TRP A 105 -4.73 -14.64 -24.53
N ARG A 106 -5.16 -15.48 -25.48
CA ARG A 106 -4.23 -16.40 -26.19
C ARG A 106 -3.13 -15.64 -26.93
N THR A 107 -3.45 -14.49 -27.52
CA THR A 107 -2.47 -13.64 -28.21
C THR A 107 -1.51 -13.03 -27.22
N VAL A 108 -2.01 -12.52 -26.09
CA VAL A 108 -1.18 -12.00 -24.99
C VAL A 108 -0.25 -13.09 -24.43
N PHE A 109 -0.77 -14.27 -24.13
CA PHE A 109 0.02 -15.39 -23.62
C PHE A 109 1.05 -15.92 -24.61
N ALA A 110 0.83 -15.78 -25.92
CA ALA A 110 1.82 -16.13 -26.92
C ALA A 110 3.06 -15.22 -26.88
N GLN A 111 2.96 -14.03 -26.28
CA GLN A 111 4.08 -13.11 -26.10
C GLN A 111 4.94 -13.44 -24.88
N VAL A 112 4.41 -14.19 -23.90
CA VAL A 112 5.19 -14.65 -22.74
C VAL A 112 6.32 -15.58 -23.24
N PRO A 113 7.58 -15.36 -22.83
CA PRO A 113 8.71 -16.17 -23.29
C PRO A 113 8.56 -17.67 -22.99
N ASP A 114 8.97 -18.52 -23.93
CA ASP A 114 8.89 -19.99 -23.85
C ASP A 114 9.48 -20.58 -22.56
N SER A 115 10.57 -19.98 -22.06
CA SER A 115 11.25 -20.39 -20.83
C SER A 115 10.40 -20.22 -19.57
N LEU A 116 9.46 -19.27 -19.58
CA LEU A 116 8.52 -19.01 -18.49
C LEU A 116 7.23 -19.81 -18.72
N ARG A 117 6.75 -19.87 -19.98
CA ARG A 117 5.55 -20.63 -20.39
C ARG A 117 5.58 -22.08 -19.94
N SER A 118 6.69 -22.78 -20.16
CA SER A 118 6.85 -24.19 -19.75
C SER A 118 6.73 -24.43 -18.24
N CYS A 119 6.98 -23.42 -17.41
CA CYS A 119 6.83 -23.51 -15.97
C CYS A 119 5.40 -23.26 -15.47
N LEU A 120 4.58 -22.56 -16.26
CA LEU A 120 3.19 -22.23 -15.93
C LEU A 120 2.25 -23.40 -16.19
N TRP A 121 2.55 -24.17 -17.25
CA TRP A 121 1.74 -25.28 -17.74
C TRP A 121 2.57 -26.56 -17.75
N ASN A 122 2.70 -27.19 -16.59
CA ASN A 122 3.34 -28.51 -16.49
C ASN A 122 2.65 -29.58 -17.36
N ASP A 123 1.40 -29.32 -17.77
CA ASP A 123 0.65 -30.08 -18.75
C ASP A 123 -0.22 -29.10 -19.56
N LEU A 124 0.11 -28.84 -20.83
CA LEU A 124 -0.72 -27.97 -21.70
C LEU A 124 -2.16 -28.52 -21.89
N SER A 125 -2.42 -29.76 -21.49
CA SER A 125 -3.77 -30.35 -21.48
C SER A 125 -4.54 -30.08 -20.19
N LYS A 126 -3.91 -29.48 -19.16
CA LYS A 126 -4.55 -29.08 -17.93
C LYS A 126 -4.21 -27.63 -17.62
N SER A 127 -5.09 -26.75 -18.07
CA SER A 127 -5.14 -25.40 -17.50
C SER A 127 -5.18 -25.54 -15.96
N PRO A 128 -4.41 -24.77 -15.18
CA PRO A 128 -4.51 -24.77 -13.72
C PRO A 128 -5.91 -24.37 -13.21
N PHE A 129 -6.82 -24.06 -14.13
CA PHE A 129 -8.18 -23.60 -13.93
C PHE A 129 -9.23 -24.62 -14.47
N GLU A 130 -8.85 -25.82 -14.93
CA GLU A 130 -9.82 -26.82 -15.40
C GLU A 130 -10.86 -27.21 -14.33
N ASP A 131 -10.47 -27.22 -13.04
CA ASP A 131 -11.37 -27.55 -11.94
C ASP A 131 -12.40 -26.44 -11.64
N THR A 132 -12.27 -25.24 -12.22
CA THR A 132 -13.24 -24.14 -12.05
C THR A 132 -14.28 -24.09 -13.18
N GLY A 133 -14.13 -24.90 -14.23
CA GLY A 133 -15.03 -24.89 -15.39
C GLY A 133 -14.90 -23.65 -16.28
N VAL A 134 -13.84 -22.84 -16.11
CA VAL A 134 -13.54 -21.66 -16.92
C VAL A 134 -12.29 -21.94 -17.77
N ASP A 135 -12.42 -21.87 -19.10
CA ASP A 135 -11.36 -22.28 -20.06
C ASP A 135 -10.09 -21.40 -19.99
N LEU A 136 -10.22 -20.15 -19.57
CA LEU A 136 -9.10 -19.25 -19.25
C LEU A 136 -9.51 -18.38 -18.05
N PRO A 137 -8.63 -18.16 -17.07
CA PRO A 137 -8.95 -17.27 -15.96
C PRO A 137 -9.29 -15.87 -16.50
N TYR A 138 -10.19 -15.19 -15.82
CA TYR A 138 -10.27 -13.74 -15.93
C TYR A 138 -8.90 -13.21 -15.47
N ILE A 139 -8.02 -12.87 -16.41
CA ILE A 139 -6.79 -12.15 -16.14
C ILE A 139 -7.05 -10.72 -16.57
N THR A 140 -6.51 -9.81 -15.79
CA THR A 140 -6.57 -8.39 -16.07
C THR A 140 -5.23 -7.89 -16.58
N ALA A 141 -4.12 -8.41 -16.04
CA ALA A 141 -2.78 -8.03 -16.48
C ALA A 141 -1.77 -9.18 -16.35
N VAL A 142 -0.74 -9.13 -17.20
CA VAL A 142 0.45 -10.00 -17.14
C VAL A 142 1.70 -9.14 -17.36
N MET A 143 2.78 -9.51 -16.69
CA MET A 143 4.12 -8.93 -16.91
C MET A 143 5.18 -9.98 -16.61
N TRP A 144 6.34 -9.87 -17.25
CA TRP A 144 7.44 -10.82 -17.04
C TRP A 144 8.80 -10.13 -17.05
N ARG A 145 9.81 -10.81 -16.54
CA ARG A 145 11.20 -10.36 -16.61
C ARG A 145 12.13 -11.54 -16.77
N LEU A 146 12.95 -11.52 -17.83
CA LEU A 146 14.03 -12.48 -18.06
C LEU A 146 15.33 -12.00 -17.40
N PRO A 147 16.30 -12.89 -17.14
CA PRO A 147 17.58 -12.51 -16.50
C PRO A 147 18.40 -11.46 -17.27
N GLY A 148 18.19 -11.35 -18.58
CA GLY A 148 18.86 -10.36 -19.43
C GLY A 148 18.15 -9.01 -19.49
N ASP A 149 16.95 -8.90 -18.95
CA ASP A 149 16.13 -7.71 -19.07
C ASP A 149 16.50 -6.68 -18.00
N THR A 150 16.60 -5.41 -18.41
CA THR A 150 16.85 -4.30 -17.50
C THR A 150 15.57 -3.76 -16.86
N ALA A 151 14.40 -4.23 -17.29
CA ALA A 151 13.09 -3.80 -16.80
C ALA A 151 12.07 -4.93 -17.01
N TRP A 152 10.96 -4.88 -16.28
CA TRP A 152 9.81 -5.74 -16.54
C TRP A 152 9.19 -5.42 -17.90
N GLN A 153 8.78 -6.46 -18.60
CA GLN A 153 8.11 -6.40 -19.89
C GLN A 153 6.62 -6.62 -19.69
N THR A 154 5.82 -5.91 -20.46
CA THR A 154 4.38 -6.07 -20.58
C THR A 154 4.04 -6.54 -22.01
N PRO A 155 2.90 -7.19 -22.24
CA PRO A 155 2.44 -7.51 -23.59
C PRO A 155 2.32 -6.24 -24.43
N ASP A 156 2.67 -6.35 -25.70
CA ASP A 156 2.24 -5.39 -26.70
C ASP A 156 0.71 -5.38 -26.71
N SER A 157 0.12 -4.26 -26.29
CA SER A 157 -1.33 -4.06 -26.35
C SER A 157 -1.72 -4.01 -27.83
N SER A 158 -2.42 -5.04 -28.32
CA SER A 158 -3.10 -4.96 -29.61
C SER A 158 -4.35 -4.09 -29.49
N SER A 159 -4.24 -2.88 -28.96
CA SER A 159 -5.32 -1.92 -29.07
C SER A 159 -5.21 -1.28 -30.44
N ASP A 160 -6.10 -1.71 -31.34
CA ASP A 160 -6.64 -0.81 -32.36
C ASP A 160 -6.91 0.55 -31.68
N GLU A 161 -6.54 1.67 -32.32
CA GLU A 161 -6.56 3.05 -31.79
C GLU A 161 -7.96 3.54 -31.32
N SER A 162 -8.95 2.66 -31.20
CA SER A 162 -10.37 2.96 -31.00
C SER A 162 -10.88 2.81 -29.56
N VAL A 163 -10.09 2.30 -28.60
CA VAL A 163 -10.46 2.37 -27.18
C VAL A 163 -10.19 3.79 -26.68
N THR A 164 -11.09 4.70 -27.02
CA THR A 164 -11.11 6.04 -26.45
C THR A 164 -11.53 5.92 -24.98
N PRO A 165 -10.74 6.48 -24.03
CA PRO A 165 -11.14 6.52 -22.63
C PRO A 165 -12.53 7.17 -22.55
N VAL A 166 -13.48 6.48 -21.92
CA VAL A 166 -14.76 7.12 -21.59
C VAL A 166 -14.43 8.23 -20.60
N GLU A 167 -14.70 9.48 -20.98
CA GLU A 167 -14.39 10.67 -20.20
C GLU A 167 -14.91 10.50 -18.76
N GLY A 168 -13.99 10.31 -17.79
CA GLY A 168 -14.31 10.13 -16.37
C GLY A 168 -13.94 8.80 -15.72
N TRP A 169 -13.57 7.76 -16.50
CA TRP A 169 -13.16 6.44 -16.00
C TRP A 169 -11.70 6.16 -16.43
N ILE A 170 -10.75 6.20 -15.49
CA ILE A 170 -9.29 6.25 -15.77
C ILE A 170 -8.54 5.04 -15.17
N ASP A 171 -9.16 3.86 -15.04
CA ASP A 171 -8.42 2.69 -14.52
C ASP A 171 -8.97 1.34 -15.02
N TYR A 172 -8.55 0.95 -16.23
CA TYR A 172 -9.07 -0.24 -16.93
C TYR A 172 -8.52 -1.56 -16.37
N ASP A 173 -7.26 -1.60 -15.93
CA ASP A 173 -6.57 -2.83 -15.50
C ASP A 173 -6.17 -2.87 -14.01
N ARG A 174 -6.22 -1.75 -13.27
CA ARG A 174 -5.98 -1.64 -11.81
C ARG A 174 -4.73 -2.34 -11.26
N ALA A 175 -3.78 -2.71 -12.11
CA ALA A 175 -2.59 -3.47 -11.78
C ALA A 175 -1.72 -2.77 -10.73
N GLU A 176 -1.60 -1.43 -10.78
CA GLU A 176 -0.85 -0.67 -9.76
C GLU A 176 -1.46 -0.83 -8.36
N SER A 177 -2.79 -0.95 -8.27
CA SER A 177 -3.52 -1.17 -7.02
C SER A 177 -3.35 -2.61 -6.51
N VAL A 178 -3.57 -3.61 -7.37
CA VAL A 178 -3.45 -5.04 -7.01
C VAL A 178 -2.00 -5.38 -6.62
N LEU A 179 -1.01 -4.78 -7.29
CA LEU A 179 0.41 -5.04 -7.05
C LEU A 179 1.03 -4.10 -6.02
N ALA A 180 0.24 -3.28 -5.31
CA ALA A 180 0.76 -2.28 -4.38
C ALA A 180 1.70 -2.87 -3.33
N ASP A 181 1.38 -4.05 -2.78
CA ASP A 181 2.19 -4.77 -1.80
C ASP A 181 3.51 -5.34 -2.35
N LEU A 182 3.58 -5.58 -3.66
CA LEU A 182 4.79 -6.05 -4.31
C LEU A 182 5.68 -4.89 -4.75
N ILE A 183 5.07 -3.82 -5.24
CA ILE A 183 5.75 -2.60 -5.72
C ILE A 183 6.27 -1.77 -4.54
N ALA A 184 5.50 -1.64 -3.47
CA ALA A 184 5.88 -0.84 -2.31
C ALA A 184 5.17 -1.33 -1.06
N PRO A 185 5.59 -2.49 -0.53
CA PRO A 185 5.03 -3.00 0.70
C PRO A 185 5.26 -1.99 1.81
N SER A 186 4.16 -1.54 2.37
CA SER A 186 4.14 -0.74 3.58
C SER A 186 3.25 -1.47 4.57
N PRO A 187 3.37 -1.20 5.88
CA PRO A 187 2.41 -1.74 6.84
C PRO A 187 0.98 -1.49 6.39
N ALA A 188 0.70 -0.34 5.78
CA ALA A 188 -0.65 0.03 5.47
C ALA A 188 -1.19 -0.56 4.15
N THR A 189 -0.34 -0.89 3.18
CA THR A 189 -0.78 -1.67 2.00
C THR A 189 -1.02 -3.13 2.38
N VAL A 190 -0.14 -3.70 3.22
CA VAL A 190 -0.27 -5.09 3.70
C VAL A 190 -1.47 -5.24 4.66
N MET A 191 -2.03 -4.11 5.13
CA MET A 191 -3.21 -4.04 5.99
C MET A 191 -4.52 -3.75 5.24
N PHE A 192 -4.51 -3.68 3.90
CA PHE A 192 -5.72 -3.54 3.08
C PHE A 192 -6.38 -4.87 2.70
N ASP A 193 -5.73 -5.99 3.02
CA ASP A 193 -6.32 -7.31 2.89
C ASP A 193 -7.07 -7.66 4.19
N ASP A 194 -8.33 -8.09 4.04
CA ASP A 194 -9.16 -8.66 5.12
C ASP A 194 -8.41 -9.76 5.90
N ALA A 195 -7.39 -10.35 5.26
CA ALA A 195 -6.34 -11.18 5.82
C ALA A 195 -5.94 -10.80 7.24
N LEU A 196 -5.27 -9.67 7.44
CA LEU A 196 -4.65 -9.38 8.74
C LEU A 196 -5.67 -8.87 9.77
N GLY A 197 -6.92 -8.61 9.37
CA GLY A 197 -7.96 -8.09 10.26
C GLY A 197 -7.62 -6.72 10.88
N VAL A 198 -6.75 -5.93 10.23
CA VAL A 198 -6.15 -4.72 10.81
C VAL A 198 -6.85 -3.41 10.42
N GLU A 199 -8.15 -3.50 10.19
CA GLU A 199 -9.07 -2.37 10.36
C GLU A 199 -8.96 -1.72 11.77
N ARG A 200 -8.09 -2.25 12.64
CA ARG A 200 -7.74 -1.82 14.00
C ARG A 200 -6.22 -1.69 14.22
N SER A 201 -5.49 -1.10 13.26
CA SER A 201 -4.04 -0.92 13.29
C SER A 201 -3.55 -0.11 14.50
N SER A 202 -2.53 -0.65 15.17
CA SER A 202 -1.72 0.02 16.19
C SER A 202 -0.32 0.29 15.66
N PHE A 203 0.42 1.22 16.27
CA PHE A 203 1.84 1.44 15.95
C PHE A 203 2.67 0.17 16.17
N ALA A 204 2.31 -0.64 17.16
CA ALA A 204 3.02 -1.89 17.44
C ALA A 204 2.88 -2.87 16.27
N ILE A 205 1.66 -3.08 15.76
CA ILE A 205 1.42 -3.95 14.59
C ILE A 205 2.11 -3.39 13.36
N ALA A 206 1.98 -2.08 13.11
CA ALA A 206 2.61 -1.44 11.95
C ALA A 206 4.14 -1.60 11.97
N ASP A 207 4.77 -1.41 13.14
CA ASP A 207 6.20 -1.61 13.30
C ASP A 207 6.62 -3.07 13.17
N ALA A 208 5.85 -4.02 13.72
CA ALA A 208 6.11 -5.45 13.54
C ALA A 208 6.07 -5.85 12.06
N VAL A 209 5.04 -5.42 11.31
CA VAL A 209 4.96 -5.65 9.85
C VAL A 209 6.18 -5.06 9.14
N ARG A 210 6.53 -3.81 9.45
CA ARG A 210 7.69 -3.12 8.87
C ARG A 210 9.00 -3.87 9.13
N GLN A 211 9.19 -4.42 10.33
CA GLN A 211 10.36 -5.23 10.65
C GLN A 211 10.42 -6.51 9.82
N VAL A 212 9.27 -7.19 9.62
CA VAL A 212 9.22 -8.41 8.78
C VAL A 212 9.50 -8.08 7.31
N LEU A 213 8.88 -7.02 6.77
CA LEU A 213 9.10 -6.53 5.41
C LEU A 213 10.55 -6.09 5.16
N ALA A 214 11.21 -5.53 6.16
CA ALA A 214 12.63 -5.18 6.13
C ALA A 214 13.56 -6.40 6.30
N LEU A 215 13.00 -7.62 6.28
CA LEU A 215 13.72 -8.88 6.48
C LEU A 215 14.57 -8.86 7.77
N ARG A 216 14.04 -8.32 8.87
CA ARG A 216 14.72 -8.39 10.17
C ARG A 216 14.55 -9.79 10.77
N PRO A 217 15.46 -10.24 11.66
CA PRO A 217 15.27 -11.48 12.39
C PRO A 217 13.93 -11.48 13.13
N LEU A 218 13.13 -12.52 12.93
CA LEU A 218 11.88 -12.69 13.69
C LEU A 218 12.20 -12.93 15.16
N THR A 219 11.48 -12.22 16.03
CA THR A 219 11.54 -12.37 17.48
C THR A 219 10.19 -12.84 18.01
N GLU A 220 10.16 -13.35 19.24
CA GLU A 220 8.89 -13.67 19.92
C GLU A 220 7.99 -12.44 20.01
N ASP A 221 8.56 -11.26 20.28
CA ASP A 221 7.81 -10.00 20.37
C ASP A 221 7.14 -9.64 19.04
N ILE A 222 7.83 -9.79 17.91
CA ILE A 222 7.23 -9.54 16.57
C ILE A 222 6.08 -10.51 16.33
N VAL A 223 6.29 -11.81 16.57
CA VAL A 223 5.28 -12.85 16.33
C VAL A 223 4.05 -12.61 17.21
N ARG A 224 4.24 -12.31 18.49
CA ARG A 224 3.15 -12.03 19.44
C ARG A 224 2.43 -10.72 19.15
N THR A 225 3.13 -9.73 18.59
CA THR A 225 2.51 -8.46 18.18
C THR A 225 1.60 -8.66 16.98
N LEU A 226 2.01 -9.49 16.01
CA LEU A 226 1.19 -9.80 14.84
C LEU A 226 0.06 -10.80 15.17
N ASN A 227 0.32 -11.76 16.06
CA ASN A 227 -0.67 -12.72 16.51
C ASN A 227 -0.42 -13.10 17.99
N PRO A 228 -1.20 -12.54 18.93
CA PRO A 228 -1.02 -12.78 20.36
C PRO A 228 -1.13 -14.25 20.77
N GLU A 229 -1.76 -15.11 19.96
CA GLU A 229 -1.96 -16.53 20.28
C GLU A 229 -0.80 -17.42 19.82
N ARG A 230 0.03 -16.96 18.88
CA ARG A 230 1.15 -17.75 18.32
C ARG A 230 2.50 -17.45 18.96
N ARG A 231 3.37 -18.46 19.02
CA ARG A 231 4.79 -18.31 19.41
C ARG A 231 5.70 -18.41 18.21
N LEU A 232 6.90 -17.84 18.32
CA LEU A 232 7.93 -18.01 17.31
C LEU A 232 8.26 -19.48 17.06
N ALA A 233 8.29 -20.30 18.12
CA ALA A 233 8.56 -21.73 18.01
C ALA A 233 7.49 -22.48 17.21
N ASP A 234 6.23 -21.99 17.20
CA ASP A 234 5.12 -22.66 16.52
C ASP A 234 5.15 -22.40 15.00
N VAL A 235 5.82 -21.32 14.55
CA VAL A 235 5.90 -20.92 13.13
C VAL A 235 7.28 -21.13 12.50
N ALA A 236 8.32 -21.43 13.30
CA ALA A 236 9.71 -21.44 12.85
C ALA A 236 10.00 -22.38 11.66
N ASP A 237 9.45 -23.60 11.67
CA ASP A 237 9.66 -24.57 10.59
C ASP A 237 9.00 -24.11 9.28
N ALA A 238 7.79 -23.55 9.38
CA ALA A 238 7.06 -23.04 8.22
C ALA A 238 7.71 -21.76 7.65
N ILE A 239 8.19 -20.85 8.51
CA ILE A 239 9.00 -19.70 8.11
C ILE A 239 10.29 -20.14 7.37
N THR A 240 10.94 -21.20 7.86
CA THR A 240 12.12 -21.78 7.22
C THR A 240 11.76 -22.39 5.85
N ALA A 241 10.60 -23.04 5.74
CA ALA A 241 10.11 -23.62 4.49
C ALA A 241 9.76 -22.56 3.43
N ILE A 242 9.18 -21.43 3.85
CA ILE A 242 8.98 -20.24 2.99
C ILE A 242 10.33 -19.71 2.47
N GLY A 243 11.41 -19.96 3.21
CA GLY A 243 12.73 -19.44 2.88
C GLY A 243 12.91 -17.99 3.33
N TYR A 244 12.10 -17.50 4.27
CA TYR A 244 12.28 -16.18 4.88
C TYR A 244 13.66 -16.12 5.54
N ARG A 245 14.52 -15.24 5.04
CA ARG A 245 15.90 -15.08 5.51
C ARG A 245 16.10 -13.66 5.99
N PRO A 246 16.58 -13.47 7.23
CA PRO A 246 16.94 -12.15 7.67
C PRO A 246 18.00 -11.56 6.74
N ALA A 247 17.71 -10.41 6.14
CA ALA A 247 18.67 -9.69 5.34
C ALA A 247 19.83 -9.25 6.23
N HIS A 248 21.03 -9.16 5.65
CA HIS A 248 22.06 -8.40 6.32
C HIS A 248 21.60 -6.94 6.46
N PRO A 249 21.84 -6.28 7.60
CA PRO A 249 21.27 -4.95 7.91
C PRO A 249 21.64 -3.83 6.93
N TYR A 250 22.49 -4.10 5.93
CA TYR A 250 22.92 -3.18 4.88
C TYR A 250 22.33 -3.49 3.49
N THR A 251 21.52 -4.54 3.33
CA THR A 251 20.99 -4.97 2.03
C THR A 251 19.47 -4.89 1.91
N ALA A 252 18.75 -4.60 2.99
CA ALA A 252 17.29 -4.45 2.93
C ALA A 252 16.92 -3.17 2.15
N PRO A 253 16.12 -3.26 1.07
CA PRO A 253 15.65 -2.08 0.36
C PRO A 253 14.77 -1.21 1.27
N PRO A 254 14.81 0.12 1.14
CA PRO A 254 13.94 1.00 1.90
C PRO A 254 12.47 0.76 1.51
N LEU A 255 11.60 0.58 2.52
CA LEU A 255 10.17 0.29 2.35
C LEU A 255 9.35 1.49 1.85
N ASP A 256 9.95 2.68 1.83
CA ASP A 256 9.29 3.95 1.53
C ASP A 256 9.47 4.41 0.08
N ARG A 257 9.73 3.51 -0.86
CA ARG A 257 10.10 3.84 -2.26
C ARG A 257 11.31 4.78 -2.38
N GLY A 258 12.19 4.81 -1.38
CA GLY A 258 13.35 5.70 -1.35
C GLY A 258 13.00 7.15 -0.98
N VAL A 259 11.80 7.41 -0.46
CA VAL A 259 11.43 8.74 0.07
C VAL A 259 12.39 9.13 1.18
N GLY A 260 12.84 8.19 2.03
CA GLY A 260 13.97 8.39 2.95
C GLY A 260 13.59 8.92 4.32
N GLU A 261 14.51 8.72 5.27
CA GLU A 261 14.44 9.26 6.63
C GLU A 261 14.59 10.79 6.63
N GLY A 262 13.76 11.48 7.41
CA GLY A 262 13.82 12.94 7.54
C GLY A 262 13.22 13.70 6.35
N THR A 263 12.54 13.01 5.44
CA THR A 263 11.90 13.67 4.30
C THR A 263 10.67 14.44 4.74
N ALA A 264 10.57 15.67 4.24
CA ALA A 264 9.52 16.61 4.61
C ALA A 264 8.13 16.09 4.20
N LEU A 265 7.17 16.26 5.09
CA LEU A 265 5.77 16.25 4.72
C LEU A 265 5.48 17.48 3.85
N VAL A 266 4.87 17.29 2.69
CA VAL A 266 4.56 18.36 1.73
C VAL A 266 3.07 18.39 1.39
N THR A 267 2.56 19.55 1.00
CA THR A 267 1.21 19.68 0.44
C THR A 267 1.20 19.15 -1.00
N VAL A 268 0.22 18.34 -1.39
CA VAL A 268 0.03 17.86 -2.77
C VAL A 268 -1.38 18.18 -3.28
N PRO A 269 -1.61 18.28 -4.60
CA PRO A 269 -2.94 18.35 -5.19
C PRO A 269 -3.77 17.15 -4.77
N ASP A 270 -5.10 17.29 -4.86
CA ASP A 270 -6.00 16.17 -4.61
C ASP A 270 -5.89 15.14 -5.75
N PHE A 271 -4.90 14.26 -5.63
CA PHE A 271 -4.72 13.12 -6.50
C PHE A 271 -5.48 11.92 -5.95
N ARG A 272 -6.08 11.11 -6.83
CA ARG A 272 -6.60 9.77 -6.49
C ARG A 272 -5.47 8.74 -6.31
N SER A 273 -4.34 9.12 -5.70
CA SER A 273 -3.30 8.17 -5.29
C SER A 273 -3.65 7.63 -3.92
N PHE A 274 -3.91 6.33 -3.84
CA PHE A 274 -4.45 5.65 -2.66
C PHE A 274 -3.41 5.36 -1.55
N THR A 275 -2.15 5.80 -1.68
CA THR A 275 -1.09 5.31 -0.76
C THR A 275 -0.32 6.42 -0.04
N VAL A 276 -0.02 7.54 -0.70
CA VAL A 276 0.94 8.52 -0.15
C VAL A 276 0.33 9.54 0.82
N LYS A 277 -1.00 9.73 0.81
CA LYS A 277 -1.69 10.79 1.56
C LYS A 277 -2.42 10.33 2.83
N HIS A 278 -2.30 9.05 3.17
CA HIS A 278 -3.02 8.46 4.29
C HIS A 278 -2.17 8.45 5.57
N PHE A 279 -2.84 8.66 6.70
CA PHE A 279 -2.23 8.66 8.03
C PHE A 279 -3.04 7.86 9.04
N LEU A 280 -2.36 7.13 9.91
CA LEU A 280 -2.96 6.44 11.07
C LEU A 280 -2.69 7.30 12.29
N LEU A 281 -3.75 7.59 13.05
CA LEU A 281 -3.65 8.36 14.28
C LEU A 281 -3.90 7.41 15.46
N GLU A 282 -2.89 7.22 16.30
CA GLU A 282 -3.00 6.37 17.49
C GLU A 282 -2.91 7.23 18.75
N PRO A 283 -3.86 7.13 19.69
CA PRO A 283 -3.75 7.79 20.99
C PRO A 283 -2.64 7.17 21.84
N ASP A 284 -1.84 8.01 22.51
CA ASP A 284 -0.76 7.55 23.41
C ASP A 284 -1.24 7.23 24.85
N GLY A 285 -2.54 7.37 25.10
CA GLY A 285 -3.17 7.20 26.42
C GLY A 285 -2.96 8.38 27.38
N GLN A 286 -2.23 9.43 26.98
CA GLN A 286 -1.92 10.63 27.78
C GLN A 286 -2.56 11.91 27.19
N GLY A 287 -3.48 11.76 26.22
CA GLY A 287 -4.13 12.87 25.54
C GLY A 287 -3.37 13.39 24.31
N PHE A 288 -2.27 12.73 23.93
CA PHE A 288 -1.58 12.98 22.67
C PHE A 288 -1.78 11.82 21.71
N HIS A 289 -1.36 12.03 20.47
CA HIS A 289 -1.47 11.07 19.39
C HIS A 289 -0.12 10.95 18.69
N ARG A 290 0.17 9.75 18.21
CA ARG A 290 1.22 9.53 17.22
C ARG A 290 0.55 9.41 15.85
N ILE A 291 1.24 9.88 14.82
CA ILE A 291 0.72 9.88 13.44
C ILE A 291 1.66 9.04 12.57
N LEU A 292 1.21 7.89 12.03
CA LEU A 292 1.99 7.15 11.03
C LEU A 292 1.66 7.60 9.62
N VAL A 293 2.67 7.58 8.78
CA VAL A 293 2.57 7.76 7.34
C VAL A 293 2.28 6.40 6.70
N HIS A 294 1.16 6.29 6.00
CA HIS A 294 0.65 5.03 5.43
C HIS A 294 1.68 4.33 4.54
N HIS A 295 2.19 5.03 3.53
CA HIS A 295 3.08 4.45 2.52
C HIS A 295 4.45 4.01 3.04
N SER A 296 4.87 4.42 4.24
CA SER A 296 6.20 4.07 4.76
C SER A 296 6.16 3.35 6.10
N GLY A 297 5.05 3.42 6.84
CA GLY A 297 4.98 2.96 8.22
C GLY A 297 5.87 3.76 9.18
N LYS A 298 6.38 4.92 8.76
CA LYS A 298 7.15 5.83 9.60
C LYS A 298 6.24 6.75 10.38
N ALA A 299 6.75 7.33 11.46
CA ALA A 299 6.04 8.32 12.25
C ALA A 299 6.27 9.73 11.72
N LEU A 300 5.29 10.60 11.87
CA LEU A 300 5.45 12.03 11.68
C LEU A 300 6.26 12.61 12.84
N GLU A 301 7.26 13.44 12.54
CA GLU A 301 8.16 14.05 13.51
C GLU A 301 8.29 15.56 13.28
N ALA A 302 8.21 16.32 14.36
CA ALA A 302 8.67 17.70 14.41
C ALA A 302 10.20 17.73 14.44
N ALA A 303 10.85 18.17 13.35
CA ALA A 303 12.32 18.19 13.24
C ALA A 303 12.99 19.25 14.13
N GLY A 304 12.21 20.05 14.88
CA GLY A 304 12.70 21.06 15.81
C GLY A 304 11.55 21.73 16.57
N THR A 305 11.90 22.59 17.52
CA THR A 305 10.94 23.19 18.47
C THR A 305 10.62 24.67 18.18
N THR A 306 11.16 25.23 17.10
CA THR A 306 10.99 26.65 16.74
C THR A 306 9.99 26.82 15.60
N SER A 307 9.37 28.00 15.50
CA SER A 307 8.58 28.38 14.33
C SER A 307 9.42 28.22 13.05
N GLY A 308 8.82 27.66 12.00
CA GLY A 308 9.47 27.31 10.74
C GLY A 308 10.19 25.96 10.75
N ALA A 309 10.25 25.25 11.88
CA ALA A 309 10.78 23.88 11.90
C ALA A 309 9.96 22.98 10.97
N GLY A 310 10.66 22.13 10.21
CA GLY A 310 10.03 21.20 9.30
C GLY A 310 9.30 20.09 10.03
N VAL A 311 8.25 19.58 9.39
CA VAL A 311 7.60 18.33 9.80
C VAL A 311 8.00 17.26 8.80
N VAL A 312 8.55 16.15 9.29
CA VAL A 312 9.20 15.12 8.48
C VAL A 312 8.65 13.74 8.82
N GLN A 313 8.93 12.74 7.99
CA GLN A 313 8.77 11.34 8.39
C GLN A 313 10.07 10.79 8.99
N SER A 314 9.94 9.96 10.01
CA SER A 314 11.06 9.45 10.81
C SER A 314 10.77 8.07 11.39
N GLU A 315 11.83 7.33 11.73
CA GLU A 315 11.73 6.03 12.40
C GLU A 315 10.91 6.15 13.69
N PRO A 316 9.90 5.28 13.92
CA PRO A 316 9.06 5.34 15.11
C PRO A 316 9.88 5.28 16.41
N HIS A 317 9.65 6.23 17.31
CA HIS A 317 10.25 6.27 18.64
C HIS A 317 9.34 6.99 19.65
N ASP A 318 9.63 6.90 20.95
CA ASP A 318 8.76 7.42 22.01
C ASP A 318 9.09 8.87 22.46
N ARG A 319 9.97 9.59 21.76
CA ARG A 319 10.29 10.99 22.08
C ARG A 319 9.12 11.93 21.73
N ASP A 320 9.01 13.03 22.46
CA ASP A 320 7.91 14.00 22.34
C ASP A 320 7.81 14.67 20.95
N GLY A 321 8.89 14.68 20.17
CA GLY A 321 8.88 15.16 18.78
C GLY A 321 7.95 14.37 17.83
N GLN A 322 7.52 13.15 18.21
CA GLN A 322 6.54 12.33 17.45
C GLN A 322 5.16 12.27 18.12
N LYS A 323 4.88 13.17 19.07
CA LYS A 323 3.61 13.24 19.80
C LYS A 323 2.89 14.54 19.49
N PHE A 324 1.60 14.44 19.21
CA PHE A 324 0.78 15.56 18.76
C PHE A 324 -0.51 15.65 19.55
N LEU A 325 -0.85 16.84 20.01
CA LEU A 325 -2.17 17.15 20.52
C LEU A 325 -3.09 17.41 19.31
N ILE A 326 -4.23 16.75 19.30
CA ILE A 326 -5.27 16.95 18.29
C ILE A 326 -6.35 17.84 18.92
N GLN A 327 -6.72 18.90 18.22
CA GLN A 327 -7.80 19.78 18.63
C GLN A 327 -8.88 19.79 17.58
N VAL A 328 -10.14 19.74 18.01
CA VAL A 328 -11.32 19.79 17.15
C VAL A 328 -11.94 21.19 17.18
N TYR A 329 -12.33 21.70 16.02
CA TYR A 329 -13.01 22.99 15.92
C TYR A 329 -14.53 22.80 16.11
N ARG A 330 -15.08 23.33 17.21
CA ARG A 330 -16.51 23.29 17.56
C ARG A 330 -16.89 24.56 18.31
N ASP A 331 -18.15 24.97 18.23
CA ASP A 331 -18.65 26.16 18.94
C ASP A 331 -17.76 27.41 18.73
N ASN A 332 -17.21 27.54 17.52
CA ASN A 332 -16.32 28.63 17.10
C ASN A 332 -15.01 28.73 17.90
N ALA A 333 -14.53 27.61 18.46
CA ALA A 333 -13.27 27.50 19.17
C ALA A 333 -12.61 26.13 18.94
N PHE A 334 -11.31 26.03 19.24
CA PHE A 334 -10.60 24.76 19.26
C PHE A 334 -10.65 24.12 20.66
N HIS A 335 -10.92 22.82 20.70
CA HIS A 335 -11.01 22.03 21.92
C HIS A 335 -10.10 20.82 21.83
N ASP A 336 -9.38 20.51 22.91
CA ASP A 336 -8.52 19.33 22.99
C ASP A 336 -9.34 18.05 22.80
N CYS A 337 -8.85 17.18 21.92
CA CYS A 337 -9.46 15.92 21.58
C CYS A 337 -8.54 14.80 22.06
N GLY A 338 -8.85 14.21 23.22
CA GLY A 338 -8.06 13.12 23.79
C GLY A 338 -8.26 11.76 23.12
N ARG A 339 -9.31 11.63 22.31
CA ARG A 339 -9.60 10.46 21.48
C ARG A 339 -10.34 10.93 20.24
N ILE A 340 -9.83 10.56 19.07
CA ILE A 340 -10.52 10.83 17.81
C ILE A 340 -11.70 9.85 17.69
N PRO A 341 -12.95 10.34 17.60
CA PRO A 341 -14.13 9.50 17.48
C PRO A 341 -14.09 8.65 16.19
N GLY A 342 -14.55 7.41 16.25
CA GLY A 342 -14.40 6.41 15.18
C GLY A 342 -13.07 5.63 15.20
N PHE A 343 -12.16 5.91 16.15
CA PHE A 343 -10.92 5.17 16.40
C PHE A 343 -11.04 4.35 17.70
N SER A 344 -11.79 3.25 17.66
CA SER A 344 -11.95 2.33 18.78
C SER A 344 -11.77 0.87 18.39
N ASP A 345 -11.34 0.06 19.36
CA ASP A 345 -11.26 -1.40 19.24
C ASP A 345 -12.65 -2.06 19.14
N GLU A 346 -13.74 -1.31 19.29
CA GLU A 346 -15.10 -1.79 19.07
C GLU A 346 -15.63 -1.19 17.76
N TYR A 347 -16.36 -2.01 17.00
CA TYR A 347 -17.12 -1.54 15.85
C TYR A 347 -18.16 -0.56 16.40
N ASP A 348 -17.89 0.73 16.28
CA ASP A 348 -18.83 1.78 16.67
C ASP A 348 -19.99 1.72 15.68
N ASP A 349 -21.16 1.28 16.16
CA ASP A 349 -22.39 1.16 15.38
C ASP A 349 -23.01 2.53 15.02
N GLY A 350 -22.21 3.58 15.12
CA GLY A 350 -22.57 4.96 14.78
C GLY A 350 -23.32 5.67 15.90
N GLN A 351 -23.31 5.15 17.13
CA GLN A 351 -24.05 5.77 18.24
C GLN A 351 -23.19 6.55 19.24
N ASP A 352 -21.86 6.39 19.25
CA ASP A 352 -21.01 7.31 20.01
C ASP A 352 -20.59 8.51 19.16
N ALA A 353 -21.25 9.62 19.45
CA ALA A 353 -21.11 10.92 18.82
C ALA A 353 -19.64 11.27 18.53
N CYS A 354 -19.33 11.49 17.24
CA CYS A 354 -18.54 12.61 16.69
C CYS A 354 -17.80 12.25 15.38
N VAL A 355 -18.46 11.66 14.40
CA VAL A 355 -17.87 11.55 13.06
C VAL A 355 -18.78 12.22 12.04
N GLU A 356 -18.82 13.55 12.11
CA GLU A 356 -19.32 14.35 11.00
C GLU A 356 -18.19 14.52 10.00
N THR A 357 -18.36 13.93 8.82
CA THR A 357 -17.60 14.27 7.63
C THR A 357 -17.53 15.80 7.47
N GLY A 358 -16.31 16.33 7.36
CA GLY A 358 -16.08 17.78 7.32
C GLY A 358 -15.69 18.43 8.66
N THR A 359 -15.51 17.65 9.74
CA THR A 359 -14.91 18.15 10.98
C THR A 359 -13.52 18.74 10.74
N VAL A 360 -13.25 19.93 11.31
CA VAL A 360 -11.98 20.65 11.21
C VAL A 360 -11.12 20.39 12.43
N TYR A 361 -9.84 20.09 12.20
CA TYR A 361 -8.84 19.76 13.20
C TYR A 361 -7.66 20.73 13.13
N ARG A 362 -6.99 20.91 14.28
CA ARG A 362 -5.65 21.49 14.39
C ARG A 362 -4.75 20.48 15.08
N ILE A 363 -3.52 20.35 14.58
CA ILE A 363 -2.52 19.41 15.09
C ILE A 363 -1.39 20.22 15.72
N ILE A 364 -1.07 19.96 16.98
CA ILE A 364 -0.07 20.71 17.76
C ILE A 364 1.04 19.77 18.20
N ALA A 365 2.29 20.08 17.87
CA ALA A 365 3.45 19.31 18.32
C ALA A 365 3.61 19.43 19.84
N LYS A 366 3.67 18.28 20.54
CA LYS A 366 3.76 18.23 22.01
C LYS A 366 4.98 18.98 22.54
N GLU A 367 6.13 18.77 21.92
CA GLU A 367 7.41 19.29 22.42
C GLU A 367 7.48 20.84 22.38
N SER A 368 6.84 21.47 21.40
CA SER A 368 6.96 22.92 21.16
C SER A 368 5.67 23.71 21.43
N GLY A 369 4.51 23.06 21.45
CA GLY A 369 3.21 23.72 21.48
C GLY A 369 2.88 24.48 20.18
N LEU A 370 3.65 24.26 19.10
CA LEU A 370 3.41 24.86 17.79
C LEU A 370 2.47 24.01 16.94
N ALA A 371 1.62 24.67 16.16
CA ALA A 371 0.69 24.01 15.26
C ALA A 371 1.37 23.65 13.93
N LEU A 372 0.94 22.54 13.33
CA LEU A 372 1.23 22.23 11.94
C LEU A 372 0.57 23.30 11.05
N GLN A 373 1.34 23.83 10.12
CA GLN A 373 0.91 24.77 9.11
C GLN A 373 1.18 24.18 7.72
N ALA A 374 0.10 24.02 6.95
CA ALA A 374 0.16 23.55 5.57
C ALA A 374 1.05 24.47 4.71
N GLY A 375 1.77 23.86 3.77
CA GLY A 375 2.54 24.59 2.77
C GLY A 375 1.64 25.44 1.87
N ALA A 376 2.12 26.60 1.44
CA ALA A 376 1.34 27.61 0.71
C ALA A 376 0.99 27.21 -0.73
N TYR A 377 1.64 26.19 -1.29
CA TYR A 377 1.48 25.71 -2.66
C TYR A 377 1.86 24.22 -2.73
N GLU A 378 1.57 23.58 -3.87
CA GLU A 378 1.97 22.19 -4.12
C GLU A 378 3.49 21.98 -3.97
N GLY A 379 3.87 20.92 -3.28
CA GLY A 379 5.26 20.59 -2.94
C GLY A 379 5.84 21.44 -1.81
N ALA A 380 5.14 22.46 -1.32
CA ALA A 380 5.62 23.25 -0.19
C ALA A 380 5.57 22.41 1.11
N PRO A 381 6.62 22.48 1.95
CA PRO A 381 6.69 21.69 3.16
C PRO A 381 5.68 22.16 4.21
N VAL A 382 5.17 21.22 4.98
CA VAL A 382 4.47 21.48 6.24
C VAL A 382 5.49 21.87 7.29
N GLN A 383 5.20 22.96 8.01
CA GLN A 383 6.09 23.52 9.02
C GLN A 383 5.34 23.79 10.32
N LEU A 384 6.08 23.97 11.41
CA LEU A 384 5.53 24.41 12.68
C LEU A 384 5.37 25.93 12.74
N ALA A 385 4.28 26.41 13.31
CA ALA A 385 4.02 27.84 13.54
C ALA A 385 3.22 28.08 14.82
N PRO A 386 3.24 29.29 15.39
CA PRO A 386 2.37 29.63 16.53
C PRO A 386 0.90 29.33 16.22
N PRO A 387 0.14 28.70 17.14
CA PRO A 387 -1.28 28.43 16.92
C PRO A 387 -2.07 29.73 16.72
N HIS A 388 -2.85 29.80 15.65
CA HIS A 388 -3.68 30.96 15.33
C HIS A 388 -5.06 30.51 14.86
N ASP A 389 -6.10 30.80 15.64
CA ASP A 389 -7.44 30.25 15.40
C ASP A 389 -8.04 30.64 14.04
N ALA A 390 -7.70 31.83 13.53
CA ALA A 390 -8.14 32.28 12.20
C ALA A 390 -7.23 31.84 11.04
N ALA A 391 -6.12 31.14 11.30
CA ALA A 391 -5.21 30.70 10.25
C ALA A 391 -5.77 29.46 9.55
N ILE A 392 -6.32 29.66 8.36
CA ILE A 392 -6.89 28.57 7.56
C ILE A 392 -5.86 27.48 7.20
N THR A 393 -4.59 27.86 7.09
CA THR A 393 -3.46 26.94 6.84
C THR A 393 -3.13 26.02 8.02
N GLN A 394 -3.73 26.23 9.19
CA GLN A 394 -3.61 25.34 10.37
C GLN A 394 -4.86 24.50 10.60
N ARG A 395 -5.80 24.51 9.65
CA ARG A 395 -7.09 23.83 9.71
C ARG A 395 -7.08 22.68 8.73
N PHE A 396 -7.24 21.47 9.24
CA PHE A 396 -7.22 20.24 8.46
C PHE A 396 -8.57 19.57 8.55
N ARG A 397 -9.16 19.22 7.41
CA ARG A 397 -10.34 18.37 7.35
C ARG A 397 -9.92 16.93 7.21
N ARG A 398 -10.66 16.07 7.89
CA ARG A 398 -10.67 14.64 7.61
C ARG A 398 -11.50 14.40 6.35
N GLY A 399 -10.94 13.68 5.39
CA GLY A 399 -11.72 12.99 4.37
C GLY A 399 -12.02 11.55 4.74
N ASP A 400 -13.07 10.98 4.14
CA ASP A 400 -13.37 9.56 4.28
C ASP A 400 -12.48 8.71 3.39
N LEU A 401 -12.19 7.50 3.85
CA LEU A 401 -11.51 6.47 3.09
C LEU A 401 -12.37 5.21 3.03
N TYR A 402 -12.35 4.60 1.85
CA TYR A 402 -12.72 3.21 1.65
C TYR A 402 -11.74 2.32 2.44
N GLY A 403 -12.26 1.34 3.17
CA GLY A 403 -11.52 0.56 4.17
C GLY A 403 -11.70 1.15 5.56
N TYR A 404 -12.24 0.33 6.46
CA TYR A 404 -12.85 0.73 7.72
C TYR A 404 -11.90 1.55 8.64
N GLY A 405 -12.24 2.83 8.83
CA GLY A 405 -12.14 3.56 10.10
C GLY A 405 -10.82 4.22 10.51
N LEU A 406 -9.64 3.76 10.06
CA LEU A 406 -8.39 4.16 10.72
C LEU A 406 -7.43 5.06 9.93
N TRP A 407 -7.61 5.18 8.63
CA TRP A 407 -6.72 5.97 7.80
C TRP A 407 -7.43 7.23 7.33
N MET A 408 -6.77 8.37 7.43
CA MET A 408 -7.31 9.65 6.96
C MET A 408 -6.33 10.36 6.03
N PHE A 409 -6.85 11.16 5.10
CA PHE A 409 -6.07 12.25 4.52
C PHE A 409 -6.42 13.56 5.22
N LEU A 410 -5.40 14.41 5.38
CA LEU A 410 -5.51 15.74 5.98
C LEU A 410 -5.57 16.77 4.86
N THR A 411 -6.76 17.29 4.56
CA THR A 411 -6.92 18.35 3.56
C THR A 411 -6.93 19.70 4.26
N PRO A 412 -6.02 20.63 3.92
CA PRO A 412 -6.12 22.00 4.41
C PRO A 412 -7.48 22.61 4.05
N GLU A 413 -8.10 23.31 4.98
CA GLU A 413 -9.37 24.01 4.70
C GLU A 413 -9.15 25.05 3.57
N ASP A 414 -9.80 24.85 2.43
CA ASP A 414 -9.96 25.83 1.34
C ASP A 414 -8.70 26.61 0.88
N ILE A 415 -7.58 25.92 0.59
CA ILE A 415 -6.45 26.55 -0.14
C ILE A 415 -6.86 26.95 -1.57
N HIS A 416 -7.84 26.26 -2.18
CA HIS A 416 -8.32 26.54 -3.54
C HIS A 416 -9.01 27.92 -3.68
N ASN A 417 -9.56 28.48 -2.58
CA ASN A 417 -10.16 29.82 -2.60
C ASN A 417 -9.13 30.95 -2.41
N MET A 418 -7.84 30.64 -2.17
CA MET A 418 -6.79 31.66 -2.02
C MET A 418 -5.94 31.87 -3.29
N ILE A 419 -5.94 30.91 -4.22
CA ILE A 419 -5.24 31.04 -5.50
C ILE A 419 -6.31 31.24 -6.56
N GLY A 420 -6.51 32.49 -6.98
CA GLY A 420 -7.37 32.80 -8.11
C GLY A 420 -6.84 32.11 -9.37
N PHE A 421 -7.35 30.91 -9.64
CA PHE A 421 -7.29 30.31 -10.97
C PHE A 421 -8.16 31.17 -11.88
N GLN A 422 -7.53 32.07 -12.62
CA GLN A 422 -8.11 32.52 -13.88
C GLN A 422 -8.18 31.30 -14.80
N GLN A 423 -9.38 31.08 -15.32
CA GLN A 423 -9.74 30.08 -16.33
C GLN A 423 -8.84 30.10 -17.55
#